data_AF-A7F810-F1
#
_entry.id   AF-A7F810-F1
#
_cell.length_a   1.000
_cell.length_b   1.000
_cell.length_c   1.000
_cell.angle_alpha   90.00
_cell.angle_beta   90.00
_cell.angle_gamma   90.00
#
_symmetry.space_group_name_H-M   'P 1'
#
loop_
_entity.id
_entity.type
_entity.pdbx_description
1 polymer ?
#
loop_
_entity_poly.entity_id
_entity_poly.type
_entity_poly.pdbx_seq_one_letter_code
_entity_poly.pdbx_strand_id
1 'polypeptide(L)'
;MEASPTDQHDVPIQISISDVTSIDSEPSSPPTISLKVTLRNTSDKPVSFLRWSTPFDIRAVPMGIFKFQSVASGDFAPCLELKLNRKIPREGVFSDDDIITIDAGAEESKTIEIKAPEVVLARGEKEDFESEGVEIEV
;
A
#
# COMPACT_ATOMS: atom_id res chain seq x y z
N MET A 1 35.88 -12.46 8.67
CA MET A 1 34.47 -12.89 8.58
C MET A 1 33.80 -11.90 7.67
N GLU A 2 33.78 -12.18 6.37
CA GLU A 2 33.02 -11.41 5.38
C GLU A 2 31.55 -11.77 5.54
N ALA A 3 30.69 -10.77 5.73
CA ALA A 3 29.25 -10.93 5.67
C ALA A 3 28.87 -11.21 4.21
N SER A 4 28.10 -12.27 3.99
CA SER A 4 27.51 -12.60 2.69
C SER A 4 26.68 -11.42 2.18
N PRO A 5 26.73 -11.06 0.88
CA PRO A 5 25.84 -10.05 0.33
C PRO A 5 24.42 -10.61 0.36
N THR A 6 23.52 -9.91 1.04
CA THR A 6 22.07 -10.10 0.90
C THR A 6 21.74 -9.85 -0.56
N ASP A 7 21.26 -10.88 -1.27
CA ASP A 7 20.80 -10.80 -2.65
C ASP A 7 19.53 -9.92 -2.66
N GLN A 8 19.74 -8.60 -2.68
CA GLN A 8 18.67 -7.63 -2.80
C GLN A 8 18.16 -7.75 -4.24
N HIS A 9 17.13 -8.59 -4.44
CA HIS A 9 16.45 -8.70 -5.71
C HIS A 9 15.95 -7.31 -6.11
N ASP A 10 16.61 -6.70 -7.11
CA ASP A 10 16.26 -5.38 -7.67
C ASP A 10 14.97 -5.55 -8.48
N VAL A 11 13.84 -5.63 -7.78
CA VAL A 11 12.52 -5.67 -8.42
C VAL A 11 12.32 -4.31 -9.10
N PRO A 12 12.13 -4.26 -10.43
CA PRO A 12 12.12 -3.00 -11.19
C PRO A 12 10.78 -2.28 -11.09
N ILE A 13 10.29 -2.12 -9.86
CA ILE A 13 9.04 -1.45 -9.52
C ILE A 13 9.35 -0.32 -8.55
N GLN A 14 9.13 0.92 -8.99
CA GLN A 14 9.21 2.08 -8.13
C GLN A 14 7.81 2.44 -7.62
N ILE A 15 7.68 2.72 -6.32
CA ILE A 15 6.44 3.13 -5.67
C ILE A 15 6.50 4.62 -5.37
N SER A 16 5.43 5.35 -5.63
CA SER A 16 5.27 6.75 -5.22
C SER A 16 3.87 7.03 -4.69
N ILE A 17 3.78 7.92 -3.70
CA ILE A 17 2.52 8.41 -3.13
C ILE A 17 2.36 9.88 -3.49
N SER A 18 1.18 10.25 -3.97
CA SER A 18 0.83 11.63 -4.32
C SER A 18 -0.63 11.95 -3.93
N ASP A 19 -1.03 13.20 -4.18
CA ASP A 19 -2.42 13.65 -4.12
C ASP A 19 -3.15 13.32 -2.80
N VAL A 20 -2.41 13.44 -1.70
CA VAL A 20 -2.96 13.25 -0.35
C VAL A 20 -3.96 14.38 -0.06
N THR A 21 -5.21 14.00 0.15
CA THR A 21 -6.32 14.90 0.46
C THR A 21 -7.04 14.42 1.71
N SER A 22 -7.35 15.36 2.61
CA SER A 22 -8.13 15.08 3.80
C SER A 22 -9.50 15.74 3.65
N ILE A 23 -10.55 14.93 3.79
CA ILE A 23 -11.95 15.35 3.72
C ILE A 23 -12.50 15.30 5.15
N ASP A 24 -12.56 16.48 5.75
CA ASP A 24 -13.24 16.71 7.01
C ASP A 24 -14.75 16.77 6.71
N SER A 25 -15.45 15.66 6.92
CA SER A 25 -16.92 15.60 6.83
C SER A 25 -17.55 16.33 8.03
N GLU A 26 -18.89 16.41 8.07
CA GLU A 26 -19.66 17.04 9.16
C GLU A 26 -19.11 16.65 10.56
N PRO A 27 -19.23 17.51 11.58
CA PRO A 27 -18.59 17.30 12.88
C PRO A 27 -18.95 16.00 13.61
N SER A 28 -19.99 15.29 13.16
CA SER A 28 -20.43 13.99 13.66
C SER A 28 -19.79 12.79 12.93
N SER A 29 -19.04 13.00 11.85
CA SER A 29 -18.47 11.94 11.01
C SER A 29 -16.95 11.87 11.15
N PRO A 30 -16.36 10.66 11.16
CA PRO A 30 -14.91 10.50 11.18
C PRO A 30 -14.29 11.08 9.90
N PRO A 31 -13.08 11.66 9.97
CA PRO A 31 -12.39 12.18 8.80
C PRO A 31 -12.04 11.04 7.83
N THR A 32 -11.95 11.39 6.55
CA THR A 32 -11.53 10.47 5.49
C THR A 32 -10.32 11.05 4.78
N ILE A 33 -9.33 10.21 4.50
CA ILE A 33 -8.13 10.58 3.76
C ILE A 33 -8.14 9.82 2.44
N SER A 34 -7.81 10.50 1.35
CA SER A 34 -7.58 9.88 0.06
C SER A 34 -6.14 10.14 -0.38
N LEU A 35 -5.43 9.10 -0.81
CA LEU A 35 -4.09 9.21 -1.38
C LEU A 35 -4.03 8.45 -2.71
N LYS A 36 -3.15 8.86 -3.60
CA LYS A 36 -2.88 8.16 -4.85
C LYS A 36 -1.56 7.40 -4.71
N VAL A 37 -1.61 6.09 -4.92
CA VAL A 37 -0.40 5.25 -5.04
C VAL A 37 -0.16 5.00 -6.52
N THR A 38 1.07 5.18 -6.96
CA THR A 38 1.52 4.87 -8.31
C THR A 38 2.69 3.88 -8.25
N LEU A 39 2.60 2.83 -9.06
CA LEU A 39 3.67 1.88 -9.33
C LEU A 39 4.20 2.14 -10.72
N ARG A 40 5.51 2.26 -10.86
CA ARG A 40 6.19 2.46 -12.13
C ARG A 40 7.09 1.27 -12.42
N ASN A 41 6.90 0.64 -13.57
CA ASN A 41 7.84 -0.36 -14.06
C ASN A 41 9.05 0.34 -14.67
N THR A 42 10.22 0.16 -14.06
CA THR A 42 11.49 0.76 -14.52
C THR A 42 12.26 -0.15 -15.47
N SER A 43 11.78 -1.37 -15.72
CA SER A 43 12.41 -2.30 -16.66
C SER A 43 11.98 -2.08 -18.11
N ASP A 44 12.72 -2.74 -19.01
CA ASP A 44 12.46 -2.78 -20.45
C ASP A 44 11.45 -3.88 -20.86
N LYS A 45 10.87 -4.59 -19.88
CA LYS A 45 9.91 -5.70 -20.10
C LYS A 45 8.65 -5.50 -19.27
N PRO A 46 7.51 -6.08 -19.67
CA PRO A 46 6.33 -6.14 -18.80
C PRO A 46 6.66 -6.89 -17.50
N VAL A 47 6.14 -6.37 -16.39
CA VAL A 47 6.24 -7.01 -15.07
C VAL A 47 4.84 -7.37 -14.60
N SER A 48 4.66 -8.62 -14.19
CA SER A 48 3.41 -9.10 -13.59
C SER A 48 3.67 -9.57 -12.17
N PHE A 49 2.82 -9.17 -11.24
CA PHE A 49 2.92 -9.57 -9.84
C PHE A 49 1.54 -9.76 -9.21
N LEU A 50 1.50 -10.53 -8.13
CA LEU A 50 0.30 -10.75 -7.34
C LEU A 50 -0.02 -9.49 -6.54
N ARG A 51 -1.23 -8.95 -6.67
CA ARG A 51 -1.65 -7.74 -5.92
C ARG A 51 -1.75 -7.96 -4.41
N TRP A 52 -1.70 -9.22 -3.97
CA TRP A 52 -1.96 -9.61 -2.60
C TRP A 52 -0.90 -9.03 -1.66
N SER A 53 -1.34 -8.49 -0.52
CA SER A 53 -0.44 -7.86 0.46
C SER A 53 0.38 -6.67 -0.11
N THR A 54 -0.08 -6.07 -1.20
CA THR A 54 0.50 -4.85 -1.76
C THR A 54 -0.45 -3.66 -1.53
N PRO A 55 -0.01 -2.41 -1.76
CA PRO A 55 -0.90 -1.24 -1.75
C PRO A 55 -2.11 -1.37 -2.69
N PHE A 56 -2.03 -2.23 -3.70
CA PHE A 56 -3.11 -2.47 -4.66
C PHE A 56 -4.11 -3.53 -4.22
N ASP A 57 -3.85 -4.21 -3.10
CA ASP A 57 -4.80 -5.11 -2.49
C ASP A 57 -6.11 -4.38 -2.13
N ILE A 58 -7.26 -5.02 -2.34
CA ILE A 58 -8.57 -4.47 -1.93
C ILE A 58 -8.68 -4.34 -0.40
N ARG A 59 -7.89 -5.11 0.36
CA ARG A 59 -7.82 -5.08 1.81
C ARG A 59 -6.57 -4.37 2.35
N ALA A 60 -5.83 -3.62 1.53
CA ALA A 60 -4.54 -3.03 1.92
C ALA A 60 -4.62 -2.18 3.20
N VAL A 61 -5.60 -1.28 3.30
CA VAL A 61 -5.79 -0.40 4.46
C VAL A 61 -6.06 -1.19 5.75
N PRO A 62 -7.11 -2.03 5.83
CA PRO A 62 -7.37 -2.76 7.07
C PRO A 62 -6.33 -3.84 7.38
N MET A 63 -5.51 -4.27 6.41
CA MET A 63 -4.35 -5.14 6.63
C MET A 63 -3.15 -4.41 7.25
N GLY A 64 -3.16 -3.07 7.31
CA GLY A 64 -2.05 -2.29 7.84
C GLY A 64 -0.86 -2.14 6.88
N ILE A 65 -1.09 -2.26 5.56
CA ILE A 65 -0.05 -2.00 4.54
C ILE A 65 0.42 -0.54 4.58
N PHE A 66 -0.48 0.37 4.98
CA PHE A 66 -0.18 1.76 5.20
C PHE A 66 -0.05 2.04 6.70
N LYS A 67 0.98 2.79 7.07
CA LYS A 67 1.16 3.33 8.42
C LYS A 67 0.94 4.83 8.37
N PHE A 68 0.25 5.35 9.37
CA PHE A 68 -0.09 6.76 9.48
C PHE A 68 0.51 7.28 10.76
N GLN A 69 1.40 8.27 10.66
CA GLN A 69 2.04 8.86 11.81
C GLN A 69 1.50 10.27 12.03
N SER A 70 1.04 10.57 13.24
CA SER A 70 0.65 11.93 13.61
C SER A 70 1.89 12.83 13.66
N VAL A 71 1.86 13.96 12.95
CA VAL A 71 2.94 14.96 13.02
C VAL A 71 2.95 15.68 14.37
N ALA A 72 1.81 15.72 15.05
CA ALA A 72 1.66 16.41 16.33
C ALA A 72 2.25 15.61 17.48
N SER A 73 1.94 14.31 17.57
CA SER A 73 2.43 13.44 18.66
C SER A 73 3.62 12.57 18.27
N GLY A 74 3.82 12.29 16.97
CA GLY A 74 4.77 11.29 16.49
C GLY A 74 4.26 9.86 16.63
N ASP A 75 3.05 9.65 17.13
CA ASP A 75 2.47 8.31 17.32
C ASP A 75 1.82 7.79 16.05
N PHE A 76 1.83 6.46 15.87
CA PHE A 76 1.10 5.82 14.78
C PHE A 76 -0.40 5.73 15.09
N ALA A 77 -1.23 6.09 14.12
CA ALA A 77 -2.67 5.89 14.19
C ALA A 77 -2.98 4.37 14.29
N PRO A 78 -3.87 3.95 15.20
CA PRO A 78 -4.26 2.55 15.28
C PRO A 78 -4.95 2.07 14.00
N CYS A 79 -4.44 0.97 13.44
CA CYS A 79 -5.01 0.24 12.32
C CYS A 79 -5.57 -1.11 12.79
N LEU A 80 -6.49 -1.72 12.02
CA LEU A 80 -7.02 -3.05 12.35
C LEU A 80 -5.98 -4.19 12.27
N GLU A 81 -4.93 -4.01 11.46
CA GLU A 81 -3.85 -5.00 11.24
C GLU A 81 -4.38 -6.41 10.94
N LEU A 82 -5.38 -6.51 10.06
CA LEU A 82 -6.01 -7.77 9.73
C LEU A 82 -5.03 -8.73 9.07
N LYS A 83 -4.85 -9.90 9.70
CA LYS A 83 -4.14 -11.03 9.09
C LYS A 83 -5.12 -11.87 8.28
N LEU A 84 -4.97 -11.85 6.95
CA LEU A 84 -5.86 -12.57 6.05
C LEU A 84 -5.19 -13.84 5.52
N ASN A 85 -5.79 -15.00 5.83
CA ASN A 85 -5.44 -16.26 5.19
C ASN A 85 -6.19 -16.38 3.87
N ARG A 86 -5.46 -16.47 2.77
CA ARG A 86 -6.04 -16.64 1.43
C ARG A 86 -5.89 -18.09 0.98
N LYS A 87 -6.94 -18.62 0.36
CA LYS A 87 -6.91 -19.95 -0.22
C LYS A 87 -6.14 -19.88 -1.53
N ILE A 88 -4.99 -20.55 -1.60
CA ILE A 88 -4.24 -20.70 -2.85
C ILE A 88 -5.08 -21.53 -3.83
N PRO A 89 -5.26 -21.06 -5.08
CA PRO A 89 -5.95 -21.82 -6.12
C PRO A 89 -5.30 -23.19 -6.31
N ARG A 90 -6.10 -24.23 -6.57
CA ARG A 90 -5.63 -25.63 -6.61
C ARG A 90 -4.54 -25.90 -7.65
N GLU A 91 -4.48 -25.07 -8.69
CA GLU A 91 -3.52 -25.21 -9.80
C GLU A 91 -2.45 -24.11 -9.78
N GLY A 92 -2.42 -23.27 -8.73
CA GLY A 92 -1.54 -22.09 -8.70
C GLY A 92 -1.93 -21.00 -9.71
N VAL A 93 -3.04 -21.18 -10.43
CA VAL A 93 -3.58 -20.20 -11.38
C VAL A 93 -4.40 -19.18 -10.60
N PHE A 94 -3.89 -17.95 -10.53
CA PHE A 94 -4.59 -16.82 -9.95
C PHE A 94 -5.59 -16.22 -10.95
N SER A 95 -6.61 -15.53 -10.43
CA SER A 95 -7.53 -14.76 -11.28
C SER A 95 -6.76 -13.59 -11.91
N ASP A 96 -7.16 -13.17 -13.12
CA ASP A 96 -6.63 -11.94 -13.73
C ASP A 96 -6.87 -10.72 -12.81
N ASP A 97 -7.94 -10.73 -12.03
CA ASP A 97 -8.22 -9.68 -11.02
C ASP A 97 -7.19 -9.64 -9.88
N ASP A 98 -6.43 -10.71 -9.66
CA ASP A 98 -5.41 -10.83 -8.61
C ASP A 98 -4.01 -10.53 -9.11
N ILE A 99 -3.79 -10.47 -10.43
CA ILE A 99 -2.50 -10.18 -11.04
C ILE A 99 -2.52 -8.76 -11.60
N ILE A 100 -1.51 -7.98 -11.26
CA ILE A 100 -1.28 -6.68 -11.89
C ILE A 100 -0.15 -6.87 -12.89
N THR A 101 -0.36 -6.37 -14.12
CA THR A 101 0.67 -6.32 -15.15
C THR A 101 0.91 -4.88 -15.54
N ILE A 102 2.17 -4.46 -15.47
CA ILE A 102 2.62 -3.12 -15.86
C ILE A 102 3.58 -3.28 -17.03
N ASP A 103 3.23 -2.71 -18.18
CA ASP A 103 4.09 -2.71 -19.36
C ASP A 103 5.44 -2.04 -19.10
N ALA A 104 6.42 -2.31 -19.97
CA ALA A 104 7.75 -1.73 -19.87
C ALA A 104 7.70 -0.19 -19.81
N GLY A 105 8.31 0.41 -18.79
CA GLY A 105 8.31 1.86 -18.59
C GLY A 105 6.96 2.48 -18.19
N ALA A 106 5.90 1.68 -18.07
CA ALA A 106 4.55 2.16 -17.78
C ALA A 106 4.30 2.35 -16.28
N GLU A 107 3.18 3.01 -15.97
CA GLU A 107 2.73 3.29 -14.61
C GLU A 107 1.30 2.83 -14.39
N GLU A 108 1.03 2.31 -13.20
CA GLU A 108 -0.30 1.92 -12.74
C GLU A 108 -0.62 2.69 -11.46
N SER A 109 -1.81 3.28 -11.37
CA SER A 109 -2.17 4.16 -10.25
C SER A 109 -3.51 3.80 -9.65
N LYS A 110 -3.60 3.88 -8.32
CA LYS A 110 -4.84 3.63 -7.57
C LYS A 110 -5.03 4.65 -6.47
N THR A 111 -6.24 5.20 -6.40
CA THR A 111 -6.67 6.02 -5.26
C THR A 111 -7.10 5.11 -4.12
N ILE A 112 -6.56 5.35 -2.94
CA ILE A 112 -6.85 4.63 -1.71
C ILE A 112 -7.59 5.57 -0.77
N GLU A 113 -8.76 5.14 -0.31
CA GLU A 113 -9.51 5.82 0.74
C GLU A 113 -9.22 5.18 2.09
N ILE A 114 -8.93 6.01 3.09
CA ILE A 114 -8.64 5.63 4.46
C ILE A 114 -9.69 6.29 5.35
N LYS A 115 -10.41 5.48 6.11
CA LYS A 115 -11.49 5.92 6.98
C LYS A 115 -11.72 4.96 8.14
N ALA A 116 -12.42 5.44 9.16
CA ALA A 116 -12.88 4.57 10.23
C ALA A 116 -13.85 3.49 9.70
N PRO A 117 -13.87 2.28 10.29
CA PRO A 117 -13.10 1.84 11.46
C PRO A 117 -11.72 1.25 11.11
N GLU A 118 -11.30 1.27 9.84
CA GLU A 118 -10.07 0.60 9.39
C GLU A 118 -8.82 1.26 9.97
N VAL A 119 -8.87 2.59 10.10
CA VAL A 119 -7.88 3.44 10.75
C VAL A 119 -8.59 4.47 11.60
N VAL A 120 -8.12 4.68 12.83
CA VAL A 120 -8.66 5.69 13.75
C VAL A 120 -7.83 6.97 13.62
N LEU A 121 -8.33 7.90 12.82
CA LEU A 121 -7.68 9.19 12.54
C LEU A 121 -8.16 10.26 13.52
N ALA A 122 -7.24 11.03 14.09
CA ALA A 122 -7.57 12.14 14.98
C ALA A 122 -7.88 13.41 14.17
N ARG A 123 -8.97 14.11 14.53
CA ARG A 123 -9.38 15.32 13.80
C ARG A 123 -8.43 16.49 14.08
N GLY A 124 -8.02 17.19 13.02
CA GLY A 124 -7.21 18.41 13.13
C GLY A 124 -5.71 18.19 13.25
N GLU A 125 -5.25 16.94 13.18
CA GLU A 125 -3.83 16.61 13.11
C GLU A 125 -3.39 16.49 11.64
N LYS A 126 -2.23 17.07 11.32
CA LYS A 126 -1.54 16.73 10.08
C LYS A 126 -0.86 15.39 10.32
N GLU A 127 -1.00 14.47 9.39
CA GLU A 127 -0.37 13.15 9.44
C GLU A 127 0.67 13.07 8.32
N ASP A 128 1.86 12.56 8.66
CA ASP A 128 2.89 12.21 7.69
C ASP A 128 2.65 10.76 7.24
N PHE A 129 2.71 10.56 5.93
CA PHE A 129 2.48 9.27 5.29
C PHE A 129 3.82 8.59 5.10
N GLU A 130 4.07 7.55 5.89
CA GLU A 130 5.20 6.66 5.66
C GLU A 130 4.64 5.34 5.14
N SER A 131 4.76 5.10 3.83
CA SER A 131 4.75 3.73 3.34
C SER A 131 6.10 3.13 3.71
N GLU A 132 6.10 2.25 4.71
CA GLU A 132 7.24 1.37 4.91
C GLU A 132 7.51 0.66 3.59
N GLY A 133 8.78 0.68 3.15
CA GLY A 133 9.20 0.08 1.89
C GLY A 133 8.62 -1.33 1.79
N VAL A 134 7.73 -1.52 0.81
CA VAL A 134 7.17 -2.84 0.52
C VAL A 134 8.33 -3.66 -0.03
N GLU A 135 8.97 -4.46 0.82
CA GLU A 135 9.76 -5.60 0.38
C GLU A 135 8.81 -6.53 -0.37
N ILE A 136 8.85 -6.46 -1.70
CA ILE A 136 8.27 -7.48 -2.56
C ILE A 136 9.23 -8.66 -2.48
N GLU A 137 9.03 -9.55 -1.51
CA GLU A 137 9.59 -10.90 -1.61
C GLU A 137 8.88 -11.61 -2.77
N VAL A 138 9.63 -11.91 -3.83
CA VAL A 138 9.22 -12.73 -4.97
C VAL A 138 9.55 -14.19 -4.71
#